data_AF-A0A565AWI6-F1
#
_entry.id   AF-A0A565AWI6-F1
#
_cell.length_a   1.000
_cell.length_b   1.000
_cell.length_c   1.000
_cell.angle_alpha   90.00
_cell.angle_beta   90.00
_cell.angle_gamma   90.00
#
_symmetry.space_group_name_H-M   'P 1'
#
loop_
_entity.id
_entity.type
_entity.pdbx_description
1 polymer ?
#
loop_
_entity_poly.entity_id
_entity_poly.type
_entity_poly.pdbx_seq_one_letter_code
_entity_poly.pdbx_strand_id
1 'polypeptide(L)'
;ELFSLGARTFLVPGKFLTGCYAAYLTKFKTTNMKDYDSLTGCLKWPNEFSEYHNEHLKTELNRLQKLYPSATIKYPNYYEVVLRFYREPTQYGAHPKSFLDYIFSQLCILPRFMKRICSLRRILDAAYQR
;
A
#
# COMPACT_ATOMS: atom_id res chain seq x y z
N GLU A 1 -24.23 -15.64 -10.38
CA GLU A 1 -24.68 -14.26 -10.63
C GLU A 1 -23.97 -13.64 -11.84
N LEU A 2 -22.71 -13.17 -11.76
CA LEU A 2 -22.05 -12.53 -12.93
C LEU A 2 -21.84 -13.46 -14.15
N PHE A 3 -21.46 -14.73 -13.91
CA PHE A 3 -21.33 -15.71 -15.00
C PHE A 3 -22.66 -16.00 -15.70
N SER A 4 -23.75 -16.03 -14.93
CA SER A 4 -25.13 -16.22 -15.42
C SER A 4 -25.60 -15.02 -16.26
N LEU A 5 -25.06 -13.82 -15.99
CA LEU A 5 -25.29 -12.60 -16.76
C LEU A 5 -24.42 -12.49 -18.02
N GLY A 6 -23.68 -13.55 -18.38
CA GLY A 6 -22.87 -13.60 -19.60
C GLY A 6 -21.42 -13.13 -19.43
N ALA A 7 -20.99 -12.72 -18.23
CA ALA A 7 -19.58 -12.42 -18.00
C ALA A 7 -18.71 -13.67 -18.22
N ARG A 8 -17.62 -13.51 -18.96
CA ARG A 8 -16.67 -14.59 -19.26
C ARG A 8 -15.25 -14.26 -18.80
N THR A 9 -14.91 -13.00 -18.64
CA THR A 9 -13.57 -12.57 -18.22
C THR A 9 -13.66 -11.83 -16.89
N PHE A 10 -12.87 -12.27 -15.91
CA PHE A 10 -12.85 -11.74 -14.56
C PHE A 10 -11.43 -11.33 -14.19
N LEU A 11 -11.23 -10.07 -13.85
CA LEU A 11 -10.02 -9.58 -13.23
C LEU A 11 -10.27 -9.46 -11.73
N VAL A 12 -9.59 -10.27 -10.92
CA VAL A 12 -9.81 -10.32 -9.48
C VAL A 12 -8.53 -9.92 -8.75
N PRO A 13 -8.42 -8.66 -8.28
CA PRO A 13 -7.22 -8.19 -7.62
C PRO A 13 -7.09 -8.72 -6.19
N GLY A 14 -5.84 -8.96 -5.78
CA GLY A 14 -5.50 -9.20 -4.38
C GLY A 14 -5.51 -7.92 -3.55
N LYS A 15 -5.43 -8.10 -2.23
CA LYS A 15 -5.16 -7.06 -1.26
C LYS A 15 -3.75 -6.50 -1.45
N PHE A 16 -3.64 -5.19 -1.46
CA PHE A 16 -2.36 -4.47 -1.50
C PHE A 16 -1.67 -4.48 -0.12
N LEU A 17 -0.49 -3.87 -0.02
CA LEU A 17 0.23 -3.63 1.23
C LEU A 17 -0.58 -2.71 2.16
N THR A 18 -1.50 -3.29 2.94
CA THR A 18 -2.40 -2.55 3.84
C THR A 18 -1.64 -1.74 4.88
N GLY A 19 -0.49 -2.24 5.33
CA GLY A 19 0.37 -1.60 6.33
C GLY A 19 1.01 -0.30 5.86
N CYS A 20 0.97 -0.01 4.56
CA CYS A 20 1.49 1.22 3.99
C CYS A 20 0.43 2.34 3.87
N TYR A 21 -0.84 2.06 4.18
CA TYR A 21 -1.87 3.09 4.10
C TYR A 21 -1.69 4.15 5.19
N ALA A 22 -1.74 5.43 4.80
CA ALA A 22 -1.60 6.56 5.72
C ALA A 22 -2.56 6.47 6.92
N ALA A 23 -3.80 6.00 6.70
CA ALA A 23 -4.78 5.78 7.76
C ALA A 23 -4.33 4.69 8.76
N TYR A 24 -3.74 3.58 8.29
CA TYR A 24 -3.22 2.52 9.15
C TYR A 24 -1.98 2.98 9.92
N LEU A 25 -1.05 3.63 9.24
CA LEU A 25 0.15 4.20 9.84
C LEU A 25 -0.18 5.25 10.91
N THR A 26 -1.25 6.03 10.72
CA THR A 26 -1.69 7.03 11.71
C THR A 26 -2.41 6.38 12.89
N LYS A 27 -3.33 5.45 12.62
CA LYS A 27 -4.18 4.83 13.65
C LYS A 27 -3.42 3.83 14.52
N PHE A 28 -2.52 3.05 13.92
CA PHE A 28 -1.79 1.96 14.58
C PHE A 28 -0.31 2.30 14.78
N LYS A 29 0.01 3.60 14.89
CA LYS A 29 1.37 4.07 15.16
C LYS A 29 1.87 3.50 16.48
N THR A 30 3.02 2.84 16.45
CA THR A 30 3.75 2.36 17.64
C THR A 30 5.13 3.02 17.73
N THR A 31 5.74 2.99 18.91
CA THR A 31 7.14 3.39 19.15
C THR A 31 8.12 2.24 18.88
N ASN A 32 7.62 1.01 18.73
CA ASN A 32 8.44 -0.16 18.51
C ASN A 32 8.79 -0.27 17.01
N MET A 33 10.02 0.09 16.67
CA MET A 33 10.51 0.02 15.28
C MET A 33 10.47 -1.39 14.69
N LYS A 34 10.41 -2.45 15.52
CA LYS A 34 10.29 -3.84 15.03
C LYS A 34 8.95 -4.13 14.35
N ASP A 35 7.90 -3.35 14.66
CA ASP A 35 6.57 -3.49 14.05
C ASP A 35 6.52 -2.99 12.61
N TYR A 36 7.55 -2.24 12.19
CA TYR A 36 7.67 -1.68 10.85
C TYR A 36 8.69 -2.47 10.03
N ASP A 37 8.40 -2.59 8.74
CA ASP A 37 9.38 -3.04 7.76
C ASP A 37 10.43 -1.95 7.54
N SER A 38 11.71 -2.32 7.65
CA SER A 38 12.81 -1.35 7.63
C SER A 38 13.06 -0.72 6.26
N LEU A 39 12.63 -1.39 5.18
CA LEU A 39 12.87 -0.94 3.82
C LEU A 39 11.75 -0.01 3.33
N THR A 40 10.51 -0.32 3.72
CA THR A 40 9.31 0.38 3.24
C THR A 40 8.71 1.34 4.27
N GLY A 41 9.04 1.18 5.55
CA GLY A 41 8.43 1.94 6.65
C GLY A 41 6.97 1.56 6.95
N CYS A 42 6.45 0.50 6.33
CA CYS A 42 5.08 0.04 6.50
C CYS A 42 4.94 -0.87 7.73
N LEU A 43 3.75 -0.92 8.33
CA LEU A 43 3.46 -1.87 9.41
C LEU A 43 3.46 -3.32 8.88
N LYS A 44 4.07 -4.25 9.63
CA LYS A 44 4.18 -5.67 9.24
C LYS A 44 2.85 -6.41 9.38
N TRP A 45 2.20 -6.32 10.54
CA TRP A 45 1.00 -7.12 10.82
C TRP A 45 -0.17 -6.91 9.81
N PRO A 46 -0.46 -5.71 9.28
CA PRO A 46 -1.50 -5.57 8.25
C PRO A 46 -1.05 -6.07 6.88
N ASN A 47 0.26 -6.07 6.61
CA ASN A 47 0.81 -6.67 5.40
C ASN A 47 0.71 -8.20 5.46
N GLU A 48 1.04 -8.81 6.60
CA GLU A 48 0.83 -10.25 6.85
C GLU A 48 -0.64 -10.66 6.65
N PHE A 49 -1.59 -9.85 7.14
CA PHE A 49 -3.01 -10.05 6.87
C PHE A 49 -3.34 -10.00 5.36
N SER A 50 -2.70 -9.09 4.63
CA SER A 50 -2.91 -8.94 3.18
C SER A 50 -2.38 -10.15 2.42
N GLU A 51 -1.22 -10.68 2.81
CA GLU A 51 -0.64 -11.90 2.25
C GLU A 51 -1.52 -13.11 2.53
N TYR A 52 -1.95 -13.29 3.79
CA TYR A 52 -2.86 -14.37 4.16
C TYR A 52 -4.15 -14.33 3.34
N HIS A 53 -4.78 -13.17 3.22
CA HIS A 53 -5.96 -12.99 2.37
C HIS A 53 -5.69 -13.38 0.92
N ASN A 54 -4.55 -12.98 0.36
CA ASN A 54 -4.18 -13.27 -1.03
C ASN A 54 -3.93 -14.76 -1.28
N GLU A 55 -3.35 -15.49 -0.32
CA GLU A 55 -3.19 -16.95 -0.42
C GLU A 55 -4.55 -17.68 -0.48
N HIS A 56 -5.48 -17.28 0.39
CA HIS A 56 -6.84 -17.81 0.38
C HIS A 56 -7.59 -17.44 -0.90
N LEU A 57 -7.46 -16.19 -1.37
CA LEU A 57 -8.06 -15.74 -2.62
C LEU A 57 -7.56 -16.57 -3.80
N LYS A 58 -6.24 -16.76 -3.95
CA LYS A 58 -5.66 -17.58 -5.02
C LYS A 58 -6.19 -19.02 -4.98
N THR A 59 -6.32 -19.60 -3.80
CA THR A 59 -6.89 -20.94 -3.61
C THR A 59 -8.33 -21.00 -4.14
N GLU A 60 -9.16 -20.03 -3.80
CA GLU A 60 -10.55 -19.98 -4.28
C GLU A 60 -10.64 -19.68 -5.78
N LEU A 61 -9.79 -18.80 -6.33
CA LEU A 61 -9.75 -18.54 -7.77
C LEU A 61 -9.36 -19.80 -8.55
N ASN A 62 -8.41 -20.59 -8.03
CA ASN A 62 -8.06 -21.89 -8.62
C ASN A 62 -9.23 -22.88 -8.58
N ARG A 63 -10.01 -22.90 -7.49
CA ARG A 63 -11.23 -23.71 -7.41
C ARG A 63 -12.28 -23.25 -8.43
N LEU A 64 -12.53 -21.95 -8.53
CA LEU A 64 -13.47 -21.35 -9.48
C LEU A 64 -13.08 -21.61 -10.93
N GLN A 65 -11.78 -21.55 -11.26
CA GLN A 65 -11.29 -21.82 -12.61
C GLN A 65 -11.58 -23.27 -13.05
N LYS A 66 -11.58 -24.23 -12.11
CA LYS A 66 -11.97 -25.62 -12.37
C LYS A 66 -13.49 -25.79 -12.54
N LEU A 67 -14.28 -25.05 -11.76
CA LEU A 67 -15.74 -25.08 -11.83
C LEU A 67 -16.30 -24.40 -13.08
N TYR A 68 -15.59 -23.39 -13.60
CA TYR A 68 -15.98 -22.63 -14.79
C TYR A 68 -14.84 -22.62 -15.82
N PRO A 69 -14.55 -23.75 -16.52
CA PRO A 69 -13.43 -23.83 -17.46
C PRO A 69 -13.52 -22.85 -18.64
N SER A 70 -14.75 -22.42 -19.00
CA SER A 70 -15.00 -21.44 -20.06
C SER A 70 -14.83 -19.98 -19.60
N ALA A 71 -14.67 -19.73 -18.30
CA ALA A 71 -14.33 -18.41 -17.79
C ALA A 71 -12.82 -18.18 -17.83
N THR A 72 -12.41 -16.97 -18.19
CA THR A 72 -11.03 -16.49 -18.04
C THR A 72 -10.92 -15.71 -16.73
N ILE A 73 -10.25 -16.28 -15.73
CA ILE A 73 -10.00 -15.60 -14.45
C ILE A 73 -8.54 -15.17 -14.41
N LYS A 74 -8.29 -13.87 -14.20
CA LYS A 74 -6.95 -13.28 -14.10
C LYS A 74 -6.76 -12.65 -12.73
N TYR A 75 -5.64 -12.99 -12.10
CA TYR A 75 -5.21 -12.41 -10.83
C TYR A 75 -4.00 -11.50 -11.05
N PRO A 76 -4.17 -10.17 -10.97
CA PRO A 76 -3.03 -9.26 -10.96
C PRO A 76 -2.41 -9.22 -9.56
N ASN A 77 -1.11 -9.53 -9.46
CA ASN A 77 -0.36 -9.45 -8.20
C ASN A 77 0.01 -8.00 -7.87
N TYR A 78 -0.98 -7.23 -7.42
CA TYR A 78 -0.75 -5.83 -7.05
C TYR A 78 0.11 -5.66 -5.81
N TYR A 79 0.16 -6.64 -4.91
CA TYR A 79 1.02 -6.59 -3.73
C TYR A 79 2.48 -6.39 -4.14
N GLU A 80 2.97 -7.22 -5.06
CA GLU A 80 4.35 -7.16 -5.57
C GLU A 80 4.62 -5.88 -6.35
N VAL A 81 3.66 -5.45 -7.17
CA VAL A 81 3.78 -4.19 -7.93
C VAL A 81 3.96 -3.01 -6.99
N VAL A 82 3.09 -2.89 -5.98
CA VAL A 82 3.17 -1.81 -4.97
C VAL A 82 4.44 -1.94 -4.14
N LEU A 83 4.87 -3.15 -3.78
CA LEU A 83 6.11 -3.38 -3.05
C LEU A 83 7.32 -2.80 -3.80
N ARG A 84 7.40 -3.00 -5.12
CA ARG A 84 8.47 -2.42 -5.96
C ARG A 84 8.45 -0.90 -5.94
N PHE A 85 7.27 -0.27 -6.00
CA PHE A 85 7.17 1.18 -5.86
C PHE A 85 7.76 1.69 -4.53
N TYR A 86 7.61 0.94 -3.42
CA TYR A 86 8.22 1.30 -2.14
C TYR A 86 9.73 1.01 -2.08
N ARG A 87 10.21 -0.03 -2.76
CA ARG A 87 11.64 -0.40 -2.77
C ARG A 87 12.47 0.48 -3.69
N GLU A 88 11.90 0.90 -4.81
CA GLU A 88 12.59 1.60 -5.90
C GLU A 88 11.86 2.90 -6.28
N PRO A 89 11.55 3.80 -5.33
CA PRO A 89 10.69 4.95 -5.58
C PRO A 89 11.23 5.84 -6.72
N THR A 90 12.55 6.00 -6.82
CA THR A 90 13.20 6.83 -7.84
C THR A 90 13.01 6.30 -9.27
N GLN A 91 12.97 4.97 -9.45
CA GLN A 91 12.71 4.36 -10.77
C GLN A 91 11.32 4.72 -11.30
N TYR A 92 10.37 4.94 -10.39
CA TYR A 92 9.00 5.27 -10.71
C TYR A 92 8.69 6.77 -10.54
N GLY A 93 9.71 7.63 -10.49
CA GLY A 93 9.55 9.09 -10.40
C GLY A 93 9.18 9.62 -9.01
N ALA A 94 9.14 8.76 -7.98
CA ALA A 94 9.04 9.19 -6.60
C ALA A 94 10.44 9.58 -6.11
N HIS A 95 10.69 10.88 -6.02
CA HIS A 95 11.89 11.40 -5.39
C HIS A 95 11.75 11.33 -3.86
N PRO A 96 12.79 10.95 -3.09
CA PRO A 96 12.74 10.93 -1.63
C PRO A 96 12.29 12.27 -1.03
N LYS A 97 12.67 13.38 -1.69
CA LYS A 97 12.19 14.74 -1.35
C LYS A 97 10.69 14.89 -1.61
N SER A 98 10.17 14.39 -2.73
CA SER A 98 8.75 14.52 -3.06
C SER A 98 7.84 13.66 -2.18
N PHE A 99 8.31 12.54 -1.64
CA PHE A 99 7.54 11.74 -0.68
C PHE A 99 7.41 12.42 0.69
N LEU A 100 8.50 12.98 1.21
CA LEU A 100 8.44 13.83 2.42
C LEU A 100 7.58 15.08 2.15
N ASP A 101 7.73 15.72 1.00
CA ASP A 101 6.91 16.86 0.60
C ASP A 101 5.42 16.51 0.45
N TYR A 102 5.11 15.29 -0.01
CA TYR A 102 3.76 14.76 -0.12
C TYR A 102 3.16 14.44 1.26
N ILE A 103 3.92 13.81 2.15
CA ILE A 103 3.49 13.59 3.54
C ILE A 103 3.30 14.94 4.25
N PHE A 104 4.23 15.89 4.10
CA PHE A 104 4.05 17.24 4.62
C PHE A 104 2.83 17.93 4.00
N SER A 105 2.60 17.81 2.71
CA SER A 105 1.41 18.35 2.03
C SER A 105 0.12 17.75 2.59
N GLN A 106 0.04 16.42 2.72
CA GLN A 106 -1.13 15.74 3.29
C GLN A 106 -1.34 16.05 4.77
N LEU A 107 -0.27 16.17 5.55
CA LEU A 107 -0.35 16.56 6.97
C LEU A 107 -0.72 18.04 7.14
N CYS A 108 -0.35 18.92 6.20
CA CYS A 108 -0.72 20.34 6.24
C CYS A 108 -2.18 20.62 5.83
N ILE A 109 -2.90 19.63 5.30
CA ILE A 109 -4.31 19.75 4.89
C ILE A 109 -5.28 19.40 6.04
N LEU A 110 -4.85 18.70 7.09
CA LEU A 110 -5.69 18.29 8.22
C LEU A 110 -5.79 19.39 9.33
N PRO A 111 -6.88 19.47 10.11
CA PRO A 111 -7.19 20.67 10.89
C PRO A 111 -6.30 20.90 12.12
N ARG A 112 -5.92 22.17 12.30
CA ARG A 112 -5.38 22.91 13.47
C ARG A 112 -4.20 22.35 14.28
N PHE A 113 -4.12 21.05 14.56
CA PHE A 113 -3.03 20.49 15.41
C PHE A 113 -1.67 20.38 14.67
N MET A 114 -1.67 20.39 13.33
CA MET A 114 -0.46 20.16 12.52
C MET A 114 0.23 21.41 11.97
N LYS A 115 -0.25 22.62 12.28
CA LYS A 115 0.42 23.87 11.87
C LYS A 115 1.88 23.98 12.37
N ARG A 116 2.17 23.42 13.56
CA ARG A 116 3.55 23.37 14.11
C ARG A 116 4.47 22.44 13.32
N ILE A 117 3.94 21.34 12.77
CA ILE A 117 4.70 20.40 11.93
C ILE A 117 5.03 21.05 10.58
N CYS A 118 4.10 21.82 10.01
CA CYS A 118 4.35 22.57 8.77
C CYS A 118 5.42 23.66 8.93
N SER A 119 5.53 24.32 10.10
CA SER A 119 6.60 25.30 10.35
C SER A 119 7.98 24.68 10.54
N LEU A 120 8.05 23.40 10.95
CA LEU A 120 9.29 22.66 11.12
C LEU A 120 9.91 22.21 9.78
N ARG A 121 9.14 22.23 8.68
CA ARG A 121 9.64 21.90 7.34
C ARG A 121 10.85 22.75 6.94
N ARG A 122 10.82 24.06 7.23
CA ARG A 122 11.97 24.96 6.99
C ARG A 122 13.23 24.57 7.77
N ILE A 123 13.08 23.96 8.95
CA ILE A 123 14.20 23.56 9.81
C ILE A 123 14.78 22.22 9.32
N LEU A 124 13.91 21.29 8.92
CA LEU A 124 14.33 20.00 8.35
C LEU A 124 14.97 20.16 6.96
N ASP A 125 14.44 21.04 6.11
CA ASP A 125 15.02 21.36 4.81
C ASP A 125 16.43 21.96 4.96
N ALA A 126 16.65 22.78 5.99
CA ALA A 126 17.95 23.36 6.32
C ALA A 126 18.93 22.35 6.94
N ALA A 127 18.43 21.35 7.68
CA ALA A 127 19.25 20.29 8.28
C ALA A 127 19.67 19.20 7.28
N TYR A 128 18.87 18.96 6.23
CA TYR A 128 19.14 17.93 5.22
C TYR A 128 19.98 18.42 4.03
N GLN A 129 20.16 19.74 3.86
CA GLN A 129 21.10 20.30 2.88
C GLN A 129 22.53 20.49 3.41
N ARG A 130 22.85 19.97 4.59
CA ARG A 130 24.22 19.73 5.08
C ARG A 130 24.53 18.25 5.00
#